data_AF-X0THB9-F1
#
_entry.id   AF-X0THB9-F1
#
_cell.length_a   1.000
_cell.length_b   1.000
_cell.length_c   1.000
_cell.angle_alpha   90.00
_cell.angle_beta   90.00
_cell.angle_gamma   90.00
#
_symmetry.space_group_name_H-M   'P 1'
#
loop_
_entity.id
_entity.type
_entity.pdbx_description
1 polymer ?
#
loop_
_entity_poly.entity_id
_entity_poly.type
_entity_poly.pdbx_seq_one_letter_code
_entity_poly.pdbx_strand_id
1 'polypeptide(L)'
;KLNSSSVVGLIVAGIILGSPLVKSIILEPNTDFILMLGDFGFFTLMFIAGMEISWCLLYEERKEAAAVAFFAAFIPFLLGVSISLVLGFSTFTSLAIGISMAITAEATKARVLLELNKLNTRVGSLMMGAGIIDDILGLSLFALVSYIFTGNIATKEFTSTMIAISAFFLGILVHGFIGREKPLITYIEKLLLLFLVPFFFIGMGIHFNFQSLVLDPWLLIVIVIIAIVGKIAGSLSAKPFT
;
A
#
# COMPACT_ATOMS: atom_id res chain seq x y z
N LYS A 1 13.90 21.83 8.19
CA LYS A 1 12.91 20.73 8.09
C LYS A 1 12.08 20.98 6.84
N LEU A 2 12.17 20.14 5.82
CA LEU A 2 11.19 20.14 4.73
C LEU A 2 9.84 19.75 5.36
N ASN A 3 8.77 20.47 5.08
CA ASN A 3 7.40 20.21 5.60
C ASN A 3 6.76 18.96 4.96
N SER A 4 7.54 17.91 4.70
CA SER A 4 7.15 16.68 4.03
C SER A 4 7.09 15.50 5.02
N SER A 5 6.23 14.52 4.76
CA SER A 5 6.18 13.27 5.56
C SER A 5 7.53 12.56 5.54
N SER A 6 7.86 11.90 6.65
CA SER A 6 9.13 11.16 6.79
C SER A 6 9.26 10.03 5.75
N VAL A 7 8.11 9.51 5.31
CA VAL A 7 7.99 8.47 4.27
C VAL A 7 8.71 8.88 2.98
N VAL A 8 8.50 10.12 2.51
CA VAL A 8 9.08 10.60 1.26
C VAL A 8 10.61 10.61 1.35
N GLY A 9 11.15 11.07 2.47
CA GLY A 9 12.60 11.10 2.70
C GLY A 9 13.22 9.70 2.70
N LEU A 10 12.54 8.71 3.30
CA LEU A 10 13.00 7.33 3.35
C LEU A 10 12.95 6.65 1.98
N ILE A 11 11.90 6.88 1.19
CA ILE A 11 11.81 6.37 -0.18
C ILE A 11 12.91 6.99 -1.04
N VAL A 12 13.12 8.31 -0.97
CA VAL A 12 14.20 8.99 -1.71
C VAL A 12 15.57 8.45 -1.30
N ALA A 13 15.80 8.21 -0.01
CA ALA A 13 17.02 7.57 0.46
C ALA A 13 17.20 6.16 -0.14
N GLY A 14 16.13 5.37 -0.20
CA GLY A 14 16.12 4.07 -0.87
C GLY A 14 16.43 4.15 -2.36
N ILE A 15 15.89 5.14 -3.07
CA ILE A 15 16.18 5.38 -4.49
C ILE A 15 17.67 5.69 -4.70
N ILE A 16 18.27 6.53 -3.84
CA ILE A 16 19.69 6.87 -3.91
C ILE A 16 20.54 5.62 -3.64
N LEU A 17 20.22 4.88 -2.58
CA LEU A 17 20.92 3.65 -2.19
C LEU A 17 20.80 2.57 -3.27
N GLY A 18 19.63 2.45 -3.91
CA GLY A 18 19.37 1.49 -4.98
C GLY A 18 20.06 1.80 -6.30
N SER A 19 20.64 3.00 -6.46
CA SER A 19 21.38 3.35 -7.67
C SER A 19 22.58 2.40 -7.88
N PRO A 20 22.90 1.96 -9.12
CA PRO A 20 23.91 0.92 -9.36
C PRO A 20 25.29 1.22 -8.74
N LEU A 21 25.69 2.51 -8.75
CA LEU A 21 26.95 2.96 -8.17
C LEU A 21 26.98 2.85 -6.63
N VAL A 22 25.87 3.20 -5.96
CA VAL A 22 25.81 3.18 -4.50
C VAL A 22 25.52 1.78 -3.98
N LYS A 23 24.67 1.03 -4.69
CA LYS A 23 24.28 -0.34 -4.34
C LYS A 23 25.49 -1.27 -4.29
N SER A 24 26.36 -1.22 -5.30
CA SER A 24 27.57 -2.06 -5.37
C SER A 24 28.59 -1.77 -4.27
N ILE A 25 28.60 -0.54 -3.72
CA ILE A 25 29.56 -0.13 -2.69
C ILE A 25 29.01 -0.35 -1.27
N ILE A 26 27.72 -0.12 -1.06
CA ILE A 26 27.12 -0.02 0.29
C ILE A 26 26.19 -1.21 0.60
N LEU A 27 25.42 -1.67 -0.38
CA LEU A 27 24.32 -2.63 -0.16
C LEU A 27 24.72 -4.07 -0.46
N GLU A 28 25.68 -4.32 -1.35
CA GLU A 28 26.12 -5.69 -1.67
C GLU A 28 27.16 -6.18 -0.66
N PRO A 29 27.02 -7.40 -0.11
CA PRO A 29 26.04 -8.45 -0.47
C PRO A 29 24.74 -8.44 0.36
N ASN A 30 24.55 -7.49 1.28
CA ASN A 30 23.48 -7.49 2.27
C ASN A 30 22.10 -7.02 1.77
N THR A 31 21.89 -6.88 0.45
CA THR A 31 20.65 -6.32 -0.11
C THR A 31 19.44 -7.17 0.27
N ASP A 32 19.54 -8.49 0.18
CA ASP A 32 18.44 -9.40 0.52
C ASP A 32 18.06 -9.32 2.01
N PHE A 33 19.04 -9.11 2.89
CA PHE A 33 18.80 -8.92 4.32
C PHE A 33 18.06 -7.60 4.59
N ILE A 34 18.43 -6.52 3.90
CA ILE A 34 17.76 -5.21 4.00
C ILE A 34 16.32 -5.30 3.50
N LEU A 35 16.09 -6.00 2.38
CA LEU A 35 14.74 -6.23 1.84
C LEU A 35 13.91 -7.11 2.77
N MET A 36 14.49 -8.14 3.38
CA MET A 36 13.84 -8.97 4.41
C MET A 36 13.44 -8.13 5.63
N LEU A 37 14.33 -7.27 6.13
CA LEU A 37 13.98 -6.30 7.18
C LEU A 37 12.87 -5.36 6.73
N GLY A 38 12.81 -5.03 5.43
CA GLY A 38 11.73 -4.27 4.83
C GLY A 38 10.37 -4.97 4.92
N ASP A 39 10.31 -6.28 4.64
CA ASP A 39 9.09 -7.07 4.82
C ASP A 39 8.65 -7.08 6.29
N PHE A 40 9.58 -7.24 7.24
CA PHE A 40 9.27 -7.11 8.67
C PHE A 40 8.80 -5.70 9.04
N GLY A 41 9.39 -4.66 8.43
CA GLY A 41 8.97 -3.27 8.58
C GLY A 41 7.55 -3.04 8.09
N PHE A 42 7.18 -3.64 6.96
CA PHE A 42 5.82 -3.61 6.42
C PHE A 42 4.82 -4.25 7.39
N PHE A 43 5.08 -5.49 7.83
CA PHE A 43 4.19 -6.21 8.75
C PHE A 43 4.06 -5.47 10.09
N THR A 44 5.17 -4.94 10.59
CA THR A 44 5.21 -4.13 11.81
C THR A 44 4.37 -2.87 11.69
N LEU A 45 4.48 -2.15 10.57
CA LEU A 45 3.70 -0.95 10.32
C LEU A 45 2.20 -1.26 10.28
N MET A 46 1.82 -2.38 9.65
CA MET A 46 0.42 -2.82 9.60
C MET A 46 -0.10 -3.26 10.95
N PHE A 47 0.71 -3.96 11.74
CA PHE A 47 0.39 -4.27 13.12
C PHE A 47 0.14 -3.01 13.96
N ILE A 48 1.02 -2.01 13.89
CA ILE A 48 0.88 -0.77 14.66
C ILE A 48 -0.33 0.05 14.18
N ALA A 49 -0.60 0.07 12.87
CA ALA A 49 -1.81 0.67 12.34
C ALA A 49 -3.08 -0.01 12.90
N GLY A 50 -3.08 -1.34 12.99
CA GLY A 50 -4.16 -2.10 13.62
C GLY A 50 -4.32 -1.78 15.11
N MET A 51 -3.22 -1.64 15.85
CA MET A 51 -3.24 -1.29 17.28
C MET A 51 -3.78 0.10 17.57
N GLU A 52 -3.70 1.01 16.61
CA GLU A 52 -4.20 2.38 16.72
C GLU A 52 -5.70 2.48 16.41
N ILE A 53 -6.25 1.55 15.62
CA ILE A 53 -7.66 1.57 15.20
C ILE A 53 -8.53 0.82 16.19
N SER A 54 -9.65 1.44 16.56
CA SER A 54 -10.69 0.75 17.31
C SER A 54 -11.56 -0.14 16.42
N TRP A 55 -11.80 -1.37 16.88
CA TRP A 55 -12.70 -2.31 16.20
C TRP A 55 -14.12 -1.76 16.01
N CYS A 56 -14.64 -1.03 17.01
CA CYS A 56 -15.98 -0.47 16.97
C CYS A 56 -16.15 0.50 15.79
N LEU A 57 -15.23 1.46 15.61
CA LEU A 57 -15.28 2.39 14.48
C LEU A 57 -15.18 1.66 13.14
N LEU A 58 -14.28 0.69 13.02
CA LEU A 58 -14.12 -0.06 11.76
C LEU A 58 -15.39 -0.86 11.42
N TYR A 59 -16.06 -1.42 12.44
CA TYR A 59 -17.31 -2.13 12.26
C TYR A 59 -18.48 -1.19 11.95
N GLU A 60 -18.57 -0.03 12.61
CA GLU A 60 -19.60 0.99 12.35
C GLU A 60 -19.56 1.44 10.88
N GLU A 61 -18.36 1.75 10.39
CA GLU A 61 -18.14 2.29 9.04
C GLU A 61 -18.07 1.22 7.94
N ARG A 62 -18.27 -0.07 8.25
CA ARG A 62 -18.01 -1.19 7.31
C ARG A 62 -18.75 -1.09 5.96
N LYS A 63 -19.98 -0.57 5.96
CA LYS A 63 -20.78 -0.42 4.74
C LYS A 63 -20.24 0.70 3.85
N GLU A 64 -19.84 1.80 4.48
CA GLU A 64 -19.25 2.98 3.86
C GLU A 64 -17.88 2.62 3.29
N ALA A 65 -17.05 1.94 4.08
CA ALA A 65 -15.76 1.40 3.68
C ALA A 65 -15.88 0.45 2.48
N ALA A 66 -16.86 -0.45 2.46
CA ALA A 66 -17.10 -1.36 1.34
C ALA A 66 -17.53 -0.63 0.06
N ALA A 67 -18.38 0.40 0.18
CA ALA A 67 -18.77 1.23 -0.96
C ALA A 67 -17.57 2.00 -1.51
N VAL A 68 -16.77 2.62 -0.64
CA VAL A 68 -15.56 3.35 -1.03
C VAL A 68 -14.56 2.42 -1.71
N ALA A 69 -14.28 1.25 -1.13
CA ALA A 69 -13.42 0.24 -1.73
C ALA A 69 -13.88 -0.13 -3.14
N PHE A 70 -15.16 -0.48 -3.30
CA PHE A 70 -15.71 -0.85 -4.60
C PHE A 70 -15.56 0.26 -5.64
N PHE A 71 -16.01 1.49 -5.37
CA PHE A 71 -15.94 2.57 -6.36
C PHE A 71 -14.50 3.07 -6.60
N ALA A 72 -13.68 3.16 -5.54
CA ALA A 72 -12.30 3.61 -5.64
C ALA A 72 -11.37 2.59 -6.33
N ALA A 73 -11.73 1.30 -6.35
CA ALA A 73 -11.05 0.28 -7.14
C ALA A 73 -11.63 0.14 -8.56
N PHE A 74 -12.96 0.11 -8.69
CA PHE A 74 -13.64 -0.21 -9.95
C PHE A 74 -13.47 0.86 -11.02
N ILE A 75 -13.56 2.15 -10.66
CA ILE A 75 -13.41 3.25 -11.61
C ILE A 75 -11.99 3.30 -12.22
N PRO A 76 -10.89 3.36 -11.44
CA PRO A 76 -9.56 3.36 -12.02
C PRO A 76 -9.23 2.05 -12.74
N PHE A 77 -9.76 0.90 -12.30
CA PHE A 77 -9.65 -0.36 -13.03
C PHE A 77 -10.22 -0.25 -14.45
N LEU A 78 -11.49 0.17 -14.58
CA LEU A 78 -12.14 0.29 -15.88
C LEU A 78 -11.45 1.31 -16.78
N LEU A 79 -11.03 2.44 -16.22
CA LEU A 79 -10.30 3.46 -16.98
C LEU A 79 -8.96 2.91 -17.47
N GLY A 80 -8.22 2.22 -16.61
CA GLY A 80 -6.93 1.61 -16.96
C GLY A 80 -7.06 0.58 -18.08
N VAL A 81 -8.03 -0.33 -17.99
CA VAL A 81 -8.30 -1.33 -19.04
C VAL A 81 -8.73 -0.67 -20.34
N SER A 82 -9.68 0.27 -20.28
CA SER A 82 -10.22 0.90 -21.49
C SER A 82 -9.16 1.67 -22.26
N ILE A 83 -8.34 2.44 -21.54
CA ILE A 83 -7.31 3.29 -22.16
C ILE A 83 -6.16 2.45 -22.70
N SER A 84 -5.74 1.41 -21.99
CA SER A 84 -4.70 0.50 -22.48
C SER A 84 -5.14 -0.28 -23.73
N LEU A 85 -6.41 -0.71 -23.81
CA LEU A 85 -6.96 -1.33 -25.02
C LEU A 85 -6.98 -0.35 -26.21
N VAL A 86 -7.39 0.91 -25.98
CA VAL A 86 -7.37 1.95 -27.03
C VAL A 86 -5.95 2.25 -27.52
N LEU A 87 -4.95 2.16 -26.63
CA LEU A 87 -3.53 2.30 -26.97
C LEU A 87 -2.96 1.06 -27.68
N GLY A 88 -3.75 0.00 -27.88
CA GLY A 88 -3.34 -1.20 -28.63
C GLY A 88 -2.59 -2.24 -27.79
N PHE A 89 -2.62 -2.14 -26.46
CA PHE A 89 -2.03 -3.17 -25.61
C PHE A 89 -2.83 -4.48 -25.65
N SER A 90 -2.16 -5.61 -25.39
CA SER A 90 -2.82 -6.91 -25.30
C SER A 90 -3.87 -6.92 -24.17
N THR A 91 -4.85 -7.82 -24.25
CA THR A 91 -5.87 -7.99 -23.19
C THR A 91 -5.23 -8.25 -21.83
N PHE A 92 -4.20 -9.09 -21.77
CA PHE A 92 -3.47 -9.37 -20.54
C PHE A 92 -2.82 -8.12 -19.96
N THR A 93 -2.06 -7.40 -20.79
CA THR A 93 -1.38 -6.16 -20.38
C THR A 93 -2.39 -5.12 -19.92
N SER A 94 -3.53 -5.02 -20.61
CA SER A 94 -4.59 -4.07 -20.29
C SER A 94 -5.25 -4.37 -18.95
N LEU A 95 -5.54 -5.65 -18.67
CA LEU A 95 -6.02 -6.10 -17.36
C LEU A 95 -4.99 -5.86 -16.25
N ALA A 96 -3.71 -6.13 -16.51
CA ALA A 96 -2.63 -5.87 -15.55
C ALA A 96 -2.50 -4.38 -15.23
N ILE A 97 -2.62 -3.50 -16.23
CA ILE A 97 -2.65 -2.04 -16.03
C ILE A 97 -3.89 -1.62 -15.24
N GLY A 98 -5.07 -2.14 -15.57
CA GLY A 98 -6.29 -1.86 -14.81
C GLY A 98 -6.15 -2.24 -13.33
N ILE A 99 -5.64 -3.43 -13.05
CA ILE A 99 -5.43 -3.91 -11.68
C ILE A 99 -4.42 -3.03 -10.94
N SER A 100 -3.30 -2.67 -11.58
CA SER A 100 -2.29 -1.81 -10.94
C SER A 100 -2.82 -0.41 -10.59
N MET A 101 -3.77 0.11 -11.37
CA MET A 101 -4.44 1.39 -11.09
C MET A 101 -5.48 1.28 -9.96
N ALA A 102 -6.06 0.11 -9.75
CA ALA A 102 -7.01 -0.14 -8.67
C ALA A 102 -6.31 -0.27 -7.30
N ILE A 103 -5.21 -1.04 -7.23
CA ILE A 103 -4.50 -1.35 -5.99
C ILE A 103 -4.00 -0.08 -5.29
N THR A 104 -4.09 -0.03 -3.96
CA THR A 104 -3.69 1.12 -3.14
C THR A 104 -2.47 0.78 -2.27
N ALA A 105 -1.58 1.75 -2.05
CA ALA A 105 -0.48 1.59 -1.09
C ALA A 105 -0.95 1.87 0.35
N GLU A 106 -1.51 0.85 1.02
CA GLU A 106 -2.10 0.99 2.36
C GLU A 106 -1.08 1.38 3.43
N ALA A 107 0.09 0.75 3.41
CA ALA A 107 1.17 1.03 4.39
C ALA A 107 1.57 2.51 4.43
N THR A 108 1.68 3.15 3.27
CA THR A 108 2.01 4.58 3.17
C THR A 108 0.92 5.45 3.76
N LYS A 109 -0.35 5.17 3.45
CA LYS A 109 -1.50 5.89 4.03
C LYS A 109 -1.53 5.74 5.55
N ALA A 110 -1.37 4.51 6.04
CA ALA A 110 -1.34 4.22 7.47
C ALA A 110 -0.23 4.97 8.18
N ARG A 111 0.99 4.99 7.61
CA ARG A 111 2.11 5.73 8.20
C ARG A 111 1.85 7.24 8.26
N VAL A 112 1.33 7.83 7.19
CA VAL A 112 1.02 9.26 7.16
C VAL A 112 -0.08 9.60 8.17
N LEU A 113 -1.13 8.80 8.25
CA LEU A 113 -2.22 9.01 9.21
C LEU A 113 -1.77 8.80 10.67
N LEU A 114 -0.83 7.87 10.92
CA LEU A 114 -0.17 7.71 12.22
C LEU A 114 0.65 8.95 12.58
N GLU A 115 1.46 9.48 11.66
CA GLU A 115 2.23 10.72 11.88
C GLU A 115 1.34 11.92 12.20
N LEU A 116 0.15 11.96 11.61
CA LEU A 116 -0.85 13.02 11.84
C LEU A 116 -1.73 12.78 13.09
N ASN A 117 -1.60 11.62 13.77
CA ASN A 117 -2.51 11.16 14.82
C ASN A 117 -3.99 11.19 14.37
N LYS A 118 -4.27 10.81 13.11
CA LYS A 118 -5.62 10.81 12.51
C LYS A 118 -6.13 9.42 12.15
N LEU A 119 -5.38 8.36 12.44
CA LEU A 119 -5.75 6.99 12.08
C LEU A 119 -7.04 6.52 12.81
N ASN A 120 -7.18 6.85 14.10
CA ASN A 120 -8.37 6.49 14.91
C ASN A 120 -9.52 7.51 14.79
N THR A 121 -9.63 8.20 13.66
CA THR A 121 -10.80 9.06 13.35
C THR A 121 -11.76 8.31 12.44
N ARG A 122 -13.01 8.77 12.31
CA ARG A 122 -13.98 8.19 11.37
C ARG A 122 -13.41 8.08 9.95
N VAL A 123 -12.80 9.16 9.45
CA VAL A 123 -12.15 9.19 8.13
C VAL A 123 -10.97 8.21 8.07
N GLY A 124 -10.11 8.18 9.09
CA GLY A 124 -8.98 7.25 9.15
C GLY A 124 -9.41 5.78 9.15
N SER A 125 -10.39 5.43 9.98
CA SER A 125 -10.93 4.06 10.08
C SER A 125 -11.62 3.63 8.78
N LEU A 126 -12.40 4.51 8.16
CA LEU A 126 -13.00 4.28 6.85
C LEU A 126 -11.94 4.07 5.76
N MET A 127 -10.88 4.90 5.72
CA MET A 127 -9.79 4.77 4.74
C MET A 127 -9.02 3.45 4.90
N MET A 128 -8.78 3.01 6.13
CA MET A 128 -8.08 1.77 6.45
C MET A 128 -8.96 0.54 6.19
N GLY A 129 -10.24 0.60 6.57
CA GLY A 129 -11.23 -0.44 6.29
C GLY A 129 -11.45 -0.66 4.80
N ALA A 130 -11.58 0.42 4.03
CA ALA A 130 -11.67 0.34 2.57
C ALA A 130 -10.39 -0.27 1.97
N GLY A 131 -9.21 0.12 2.49
CA GLY A 131 -7.92 -0.42 2.08
C GLY A 131 -7.78 -1.92 2.24
N ILE A 132 -8.26 -2.49 3.35
CA ILE A 132 -8.22 -3.94 3.58
C ILE A 132 -9.09 -4.68 2.56
N ILE A 133 -10.28 -4.14 2.26
CA ILE A 133 -11.18 -4.72 1.27
C ILE A 133 -10.53 -4.64 -0.13
N ASP A 134 -9.95 -3.49 -0.47
CA ASP A 134 -9.23 -3.27 -1.73
C ASP A 134 -8.05 -4.23 -1.90
N ASP A 135 -7.25 -4.46 -0.84
CA ASP A 135 -6.11 -5.37 -0.90
C ASP A 135 -6.56 -6.81 -1.16
N ILE A 136 -7.61 -7.27 -0.47
CA ILE A 136 -8.16 -8.62 -0.69
C ILE A 136 -8.71 -8.77 -2.11
N LEU A 137 -9.54 -7.83 -2.57
CA LEU A 137 -10.17 -7.88 -3.89
C LEU A 137 -9.14 -7.73 -5.01
N GLY A 138 -8.26 -6.74 -4.90
CA GLY A 138 -7.23 -6.42 -5.89
C GLY A 138 -6.24 -7.57 -6.09
N LEU A 139 -5.74 -8.17 -5.02
CA LEU A 139 -4.85 -9.33 -5.12
C LEU A 139 -5.55 -10.60 -5.57
N SER A 140 -6.81 -10.81 -5.18
CA SER A 140 -7.59 -11.95 -5.68
C SER A 140 -7.78 -11.84 -7.20
N LEU A 141 -8.11 -10.64 -7.69
CA LEU A 141 -8.21 -10.36 -9.12
C LEU A 141 -6.85 -10.50 -9.83
N PHE A 142 -5.77 -10.01 -9.23
CA PHE A 142 -4.41 -10.16 -9.77
C PHE A 142 -4.00 -11.64 -9.89
N ALA A 143 -4.23 -12.43 -8.84
CA ALA A 143 -3.93 -13.86 -8.83
C ALA A 143 -4.74 -14.61 -9.91
N LEU A 144 -6.02 -14.29 -10.06
CA LEU A 144 -6.89 -14.88 -11.08
C LEU A 144 -6.40 -14.55 -12.50
N VAL A 145 -6.12 -13.28 -12.78
CA VAL A 145 -5.63 -12.85 -14.10
C VAL A 145 -4.24 -13.45 -14.37
N SER A 146 -3.34 -13.44 -13.40
CA SER A 146 -2.04 -14.11 -13.54
C SER A 146 -2.20 -15.58 -13.88
N TYR A 147 -3.08 -16.31 -13.18
CA TYR A 147 -3.30 -17.74 -13.42
C TYR A 147 -3.86 -18.03 -14.81
N ILE A 148 -4.89 -17.28 -15.24
CA ILE A 148 -5.53 -17.48 -16.55
C ILE A 148 -4.53 -17.28 -17.70
N PHE A 149 -3.63 -16.30 -17.60
CA PHE A 149 -2.77 -15.92 -18.71
C PHE A 149 -1.34 -16.50 -18.65
N THR A 150 -0.84 -16.84 -17.47
CA THR A 150 0.53 -17.37 -17.30
C THR A 150 0.57 -18.82 -16.78
N GLY A 151 -0.58 -19.35 -16.34
CA GLY A 151 -0.65 -20.65 -15.65
C GLY A 151 -0.08 -20.63 -14.23
N ASN A 152 0.50 -19.51 -13.78
CA ASN A 152 1.15 -19.36 -12.48
C ASN A 152 0.40 -18.34 -11.61
N ILE A 153 0.34 -18.66 -10.31
CA ILE A 153 -0.19 -17.75 -9.29
C ILE A 153 0.98 -16.97 -8.71
N ALA A 154 0.85 -15.65 -8.59
CA ALA A 154 1.80 -14.78 -7.89
C ALA A 154 1.71 -15.00 -6.36
N THR A 155 2.28 -16.11 -5.89
CA THR A 155 2.13 -16.60 -4.50
C THR A 155 2.89 -15.74 -3.48
N LYS A 156 3.99 -15.10 -3.86
CA LYS A 156 4.80 -14.30 -2.94
C LYS A 156 4.10 -13.02 -2.52
N GLU A 157 3.56 -12.28 -3.49
CA GLU A 157 2.84 -11.02 -3.25
C GLU A 157 1.55 -11.29 -2.45
N PHE A 158 0.84 -12.36 -2.82
CA PHE A 158 -0.37 -12.77 -2.11
C PHE A 158 -0.07 -13.15 -0.65
N THR A 159 0.97 -13.96 -0.40
CA THR A 159 1.32 -14.36 0.98
C THR A 159 1.78 -13.17 1.82
N SER A 160 2.61 -12.28 1.29
CA SER A 160 3.06 -11.07 2.00
C SER A 160 1.88 -10.20 2.43
N THR A 161 0.93 -9.92 1.54
CA THR A 161 -0.24 -9.11 1.91
C THR A 161 -1.16 -9.82 2.89
N MET A 162 -1.35 -11.13 2.78
CA MET A 162 -2.12 -11.89 3.79
C MET A 162 -1.47 -11.83 5.17
N ILE A 163 -0.14 -11.88 5.26
CA ILE A 163 0.59 -11.69 6.52
C ILE A 163 0.36 -10.27 7.05
N ALA A 164 0.42 -9.25 6.19
CA ALA A 164 0.22 -7.87 6.57
C ALA A 164 -1.20 -7.58 7.09
N ILE A 165 -2.22 -8.09 6.40
CA ILE A 165 -3.63 -8.02 6.84
C ILE A 165 -3.79 -8.76 8.18
N SER A 166 -3.17 -9.93 8.32
CA SER A 166 -3.19 -10.68 9.58
C SER A 166 -2.53 -9.90 10.72
N ALA A 167 -1.39 -9.27 10.44
CA ALA A 167 -0.69 -8.40 11.39
C ALA A 167 -1.58 -7.22 11.81
N PHE A 168 -2.29 -6.60 10.87
CA PHE A 168 -3.25 -5.55 11.14
C PHE A 168 -4.36 -6.01 12.10
N PHE A 169 -5.03 -7.14 11.83
CA PHE A 169 -6.06 -7.66 12.73
C PHE A 169 -5.50 -8.09 14.09
N LEU A 170 -4.29 -8.66 14.14
CA LEU A 170 -3.59 -8.94 15.40
C LEU A 170 -3.37 -7.66 16.21
N GLY A 171 -3.03 -6.54 15.55
CA GLY A 171 -2.93 -5.23 16.19
C GLY A 171 -4.24 -4.80 16.85
N ILE A 172 -5.37 -4.94 16.14
CA ILE A 172 -6.70 -4.63 16.69
C ILE A 172 -7.02 -5.51 17.91
N LEU A 173 -6.72 -6.81 17.84
CA LEU A 173 -6.94 -7.72 18.97
C LEU A 173 -6.09 -7.31 20.18
N VAL A 174 -4.81 -7.01 19.98
CA VAL A 174 -3.92 -6.54 21.06
C VAL A 174 -4.45 -5.25 21.68
N HIS A 175 -4.94 -4.31 20.86
CA HIS A 175 -5.58 -3.09 21.35
C HIS A 175 -6.78 -3.40 22.27
N GLY A 176 -7.67 -4.30 21.84
CA GLY A 176 -8.87 -4.68 22.59
C GLY A 176 -8.59 -5.41 23.91
N PHE A 177 -7.58 -6.29 23.96
CA PHE A 177 -7.29 -7.09 25.16
C PHE A 177 -6.32 -6.42 26.14
N ILE A 178 -5.26 -5.79 25.62
CA ILE A 178 -4.14 -5.33 26.45
C ILE A 178 -4.23 -3.83 26.73
N GLY A 179 -4.91 -3.07 25.88
CA GLY A 179 -5.01 -1.62 25.93
C GLY A 179 -3.71 -0.96 25.49
N ARG A 180 -3.78 -0.10 24.47
CA ARG A 180 -2.61 0.57 23.89
C ARG A 180 -1.92 1.57 24.84
N GLU A 181 -2.63 2.06 25.84
CA GLU A 181 -2.15 3.12 26.74
C GLU A 181 -1.03 2.67 27.68
N LYS A 182 -0.68 1.38 27.72
CA LYS A 182 0.42 0.90 28.55
C LYS A 182 1.76 1.47 28.06
N PRO A 183 2.59 2.03 28.96
CA PRO A 183 3.84 2.69 28.57
C PRO A 183 4.82 1.75 27.86
N LEU A 184 4.83 0.47 28.23
CA LEU A 184 5.66 -0.56 27.59
C LEU A 184 5.29 -0.78 26.12
N ILE A 185 3.99 -0.78 25.79
CA ILE A 185 3.50 -0.95 24.42
C ILE A 185 3.91 0.24 23.57
N THR A 186 3.65 1.45 24.04
CA THR A 186 4.03 2.68 23.34
C THR A 186 5.55 2.77 23.12
N TYR A 187 6.36 2.27 24.06
CA TYR A 187 7.81 2.21 23.92
C TYR A 187 8.22 1.22 22.83
N ILE A 188 7.65 0.01 22.84
CA ILE A 188 7.90 -1.02 21.82
C ILE A 188 7.45 -0.52 20.44
N GLU A 189 6.26 0.06 20.31
CA GLU A 189 5.77 0.65 19.05
C GLU A 189 6.76 1.67 18.50
N LYS A 190 7.21 2.63 19.32
CA LYS A 190 8.18 3.64 18.88
C LYS A 190 9.49 3.03 18.43
N LEU A 191 10.00 2.04 19.16
CA LEU A 191 11.23 1.33 18.81
C LEU A 191 11.07 0.62 17.46
N LEU A 192 9.97 -0.10 17.26
CA LEU A 192 9.65 -0.79 16.02
C LEU A 192 9.46 0.16 14.84
N LEU A 193 8.77 1.30 15.05
CA LEU A 193 8.61 2.36 14.04
C LEU A 193 9.92 3.06 13.68
N LEU A 194 10.87 3.14 14.60
CA LEU A 194 12.18 3.76 14.38
C LEU A 194 13.16 2.78 13.75
N PHE A 195 13.07 1.50 14.09
CA PHE A 195 14.05 0.49 13.66
C PHE A 195 13.61 -0.22 12.38
N LEU A 196 12.42 -0.83 12.33
CA LEU A 196 12.01 -1.70 11.21
C LEU A 196 11.36 -0.94 10.05
N VAL A 197 10.47 0.02 10.35
CA VAL A 197 9.69 0.72 9.32
C VAL A 197 10.56 1.51 8.31
N PRO A 198 11.72 2.10 8.68
CA PRO A 198 12.62 2.68 7.69
C PRO A 198 13.09 1.71 6.62
N PHE A 199 13.37 0.45 6.98
CA PHE A 199 13.79 -0.57 6.00
C PHE A 199 12.70 -0.86 4.97
N PHE A 200 11.43 -0.80 5.34
CA PHE A 200 10.32 -0.98 4.40
C PHE A 200 10.32 0.12 3.32
N PHE A 201 10.36 1.39 3.75
CA PHE A 201 10.34 2.52 2.82
C PHE A 201 11.63 2.63 1.99
N ILE A 202 12.78 2.32 2.58
CA ILE A 202 14.06 2.22 1.86
C ILE A 202 14.01 1.08 0.84
N GLY A 203 13.50 -0.10 1.22
CA GLY A 203 13.33 -1.24 0.34
C GLY A 203 12.47 -0.93 -0.88
N MET A 204 11.34 -0.22 -0.68
CA MET A 204 10.52 0.28 -1.79
C MET A 204 11.31 1.20 -2.74
N GLY A 205 12.17 2.07 -2.20
CA GLY A 205 13.04 2.92 -3.01
C GLY A 205 14.12 2.14 -3.78
N ILE A 206 14.68 1.08 -3.19
CA ILE A 206 15.70 0.24 -3.85
C ILE A 206 15.14 -0.45 -5.11
N HIS A 207 13.86 -0.83 -5.10
CA HIS A 207 13.19 -1.41 -6.26
C HIS A 207 12.84 -0.40 -7.36
N PHE A 208 13.05 0.89 -7.13
CA PHE A 208 12.74 1.93 -8.09
C PHE A 208 13.70 1.90 -9.29
N ASN A 209 13.14 1.78 -10.50
CA ASN A 209 13.92 1.75 -11.73
C ASN A 209 13.73 3.03 -12.56
N PHE A 210 14.78 3.85 -12.63
CA PHE A 210 14.79 5.08 -13.44
C PHE A 210 14.65 4.81 -14.94
N GLN A 211 15.14 3.67 -15.42
CA GLN A 211 15.07 3.34 -16.84
C GLN A 211 13.61 3.22 -17.31
N SER A 212 12.73 2.66 -16.46
CA SER A 212 11.31 2.52 -16.76
C SER A 212 10.59 3.86 -16.95
N LEU A 213 11.09 4.95 -16.35
CA LEU A 213 10.50 6.29 -16.51
C LEU A 213 10.84 6.93 -17.85
N VAL A 214 12.03 6.64 -18.37
CA VAL A 214 12.60 7.31 -19.55
C VAL A 214 12.12 6.65 -20.85
N LEU A 215 11.66 5.40 -20.79
CA LEU A 215 11.18 4.66 -21.95
C LEU A 215 9.96 5.33 -22.60
N ASP A 216 8.90 5.60 -21.82
CA ASP A 216 7.67 6.22 -22.33
C ASP A 216 7.10 7.29 -21.37
N PRO A 217 7.71 8.49 -21.31
CA PRO A 217 7.30 9.54 -20.38
C PRO A 217 5.84 10.00 -20.57
N TRP A 218 5.36 9.95 -21.82
CA TRP A 218 3.97 10.30 -22.15
C TRP A 218 2.99 9.32 -21.51
N LEU A 219 3.24 8.02 -21.65
CA LEU A 219 2.38 6.98 -21.08
C LEU A 219 2.35 7.08 -19.55
N LEU A 220 3.49 7.37 -18.92
CA LEU A 220 3.57 7.57 -17.48
C LEU A 220 2.67 8.72 -17.01
N ILE A 221 2.75 9.88 -17.66
CA ILE A 221 1.93 11.04 -17.31
C ILE A 221 0.44 10.69 -17.41
N VAL A 222 0.05 10.04 -18.50
CA VAL A 222 -1.33 9.60 -18.73
C VAL A 222 -1.79 8.65 -17.62
N ILE A 223 -1.01 7.61 -17.31
CA ILE A 223 -1.31 6.63 -16.25
C ILE A 223 -1.45 7.32 -14.90
N VAL A 224 -0.52 8.21 -14.53
CA VAL A 224 -0.57 8.93 -13.24
C VAL A 224 -1.82 9.81 -13.14
N ILE A 225 -2.15 10.56 -14.19
CA ILE A 225 -3.35 11.41 -14.20
C ILE A 225 -4.60 10.56 -14.05
N ILE A 226 -4.74 9.48 -14.83
CA ILE A 226 -5.90 8.59 -14.77
C ILE A 226 -5.99 7.92 -13.40
N ALA A 227 -4.88 7.47 -12.83
CA ALA A 227 -4.89 6.83 -11.51
C ALA A 227 -5.37 7.80 -10.43
N ILE A 228 -4.87 9.04 -10.44
CA ILE A 228 -5.27 10.07 -9.48
C ILE A 228 -6.75 10.44 -9.67
N VAL A 229 -7.14 10.78 -10.90
CA VAL A 229 -8.51 11.19 -11.23
C VAL A 229 -9.49 10.06 -10.96
N GLY A 230 -9.15 8.83 -11.33
CA GLY A 230 -9.96 7.64 -11.12
C GLY A 230 -10.21 7.36 -9.65
N LYS A 231 -9.20 7.48 -8.79
CA LYS A 231 -9.39 7.31 -7.33
C LYS A 231 -10.19 8.43 -6.69
N ILE A 232 -9.97 9.68 -7.10
CA ILE A 232 -10.76 10.82 -6.61
C ILE A 232 -12.22 10.67 -7.05
N ALA A 233 -12.47 10.37 -8.32
CA ALA A 233 -13.82 10.16 -8.84
C ALA A 233 -14.52 8.96 -8.17
N GLY A 234 -13.79 7.86 -7.96
CA GLY A 234 -14.28 6.67 -7.25
C GLY A 234 -14.71 6.96 -5.82
N SER A 235 -13.82 7.57 -5.04
CA SER A 235 -14.12 7.96 -3.66
C SER A 235 -15.30 8.96 -3.56
N LEU A 236 -15.39 9.94 -4.47
CA LEU A 236 -16.52 10.88 -4.51
C LEU A 236 -17.84 10.19 -4.90
N SER A 237 -17.79 9.17 -5.76
CA SER A 237 -18.96 8.41 -6.18
C SER A 237 -19.54 7.54 -5.06
N ALA A 238 -18.74 7.23 -4.04
CA ALA A 238 -19.19 6.54 -2.84
C ALA A 238 -19.98 7.45 -1.88
N LYS A 239 -19.95 8.78 -2.06
CA LYS A 239 -20.61 9.77 -1.20
C LYS A 239 -22.10 9.53 -0.90
N PRO A 240 -22.94 9.01 -1.82
CA PRO A 240 -24.33 8.68 -1.51
C PRO A 240 -24.49 7.58 -0.46
N PHE A 241 -23.41 6.85 -0.17
CA PHE A 241 -23.36 5.71 0.74
C PHE A 241 -22.55 5.99 2.02
N THR A 242 -22.07 7.23 2.22
CA THR A 242 -21.26 7.70 3.37
C THR A 242 -21.86 8.95 4.01
#